data_AF-A0A380Q9Z9-F1
#
_entry.id   AF-A0A380Q9Z9-F1
#
_cell.length_a   1.000
_cell.length_b   1.000
_cell.length_c   1.000
_cell.angle_alpha   90.00
_cell.angle_beta   90.00
_cell.angle_gamma   90.00
#
_symmetry.space_group_name_H-M   'P 1'
#
loop_
_entity.id
_entity.type
_entity.pdbx_description
1 polymer ?
#
loop_
_entity_poly.entity_id
_entity_poly.type
_entity_poly.pdbx_seq_one_letter_code
_entity_poly.pdbx_strand_id
1 'polypeptide(L)'
;MKENKFKLSPAGKLTVILSLILTPVTFSHASEIVASTPDIPGYLIPEGGLRNMMTEVNQTPGKAAEIKIMAPLNNGISHNHYTEFNVNEYGVIFNNATESVTKNNITYNANQKLNGSPARVILNEVVGINVSVLAGHQDIVGMPADYILANANGISCQGCSFAPEFKNVTLAVGKVNVDNGDLRSINTLGNTNSLNISTGHNDIIIADALALIAPVISTNGHIKVKGDADFVVGQNTYHIEKDKIPHVVGADSEIKTIDGYYLGSISANRINLVDTREDKNVNLFGDVTAEELEVVTYGTLRLRGKGDGAQRITIKNGMKISANNVDITQELSGDEMKSFNKKENKVNNTVINAGRIDFVAVGDIKLAGATVLSDDDLSITAKSLHVDSHLIKHSKTTGMLVTDVNIFDAPTKKIEIKINDHVSQTSAIISRKNVKLHGQDGLELKNANVQAYGDIKLSSEGDIHLNGSTETNTTINNITYINHNDDMKRGHDNVKIVTERFSPINMKARGDINIQSKNTHIHGAKIASEGELSIDAKGDVYIGVASMLTSEFKDIDYNQWGGLMVRKKTR
;
A
#
# COMPACT_ATOMS: atom_id res chain seq x y z
N MET A 1 -37.06 16.39 10.87
CA MET A 1 -36.24 16.05 9.69
C MET A 1 -35.52 14.74 9.97
N LYS A 2 -35.75 13.69 9.18
CA LYS A 2 -34.94 12.46 9.26
C LYS A 2 -33.60 12.76 8.59
N GLU A 3 -32.52 12.82 9.37
CA GLU A 3 -31.18 12.84 8.80
C GLU A 3 -30.92 11.48 8.14
N ASN A 4 -31.08 11.42 6.82
CA ASN A 4 -30.63 10.27 6.05
C ASN A 4 -29.10 10.30 6.01
N LYS A 5 -28.45 9.64 6.97
CA LYS A 5 -27.00 9.39 6.92
C LYS A 5 -26.71 8.42 5.77
N PHE A 6 -26.30 8.97 4.63
CA PHE A 6 -25.84 8.20 3.48
C PHE A 6 -24.53 7.48 3.85
N LYS A 7 -24.58 6.17 4.09
CA LYS A 7 -23.39 5.34 4.22
C LYS A 7 -23.02 4.79 2.85
N LEU A 8 -21.93 5.30 2.28
CA LEU A 8 -21.30 4.70 1.11
C LEU A 8 -20.80 3.29 1.46
N SER A 9 -21.05 2.34 0.58
CA SER A 9 -20.40 1.03 0.63
C SER A 9 -18.88 1.18 0.52
N PRO A 10 -18.08 0.19 0.93
CA PRO A 10 -16.63 0.19 0.69
C PRO A 10 -16.28 0.51 -0.78
N ALA A 11 -17.07 -0.01 -1.72
CA ALA A 11 -16.99 0.29 -3.16
C ALA A 11 -17.18 1.79 -3.49
N GLY A 12 -18.22 2.40 -2.90
CA GLY A 12 -18.52 3.82 -3.08
C GLY A 12 -17.40 4.71 -2.52
N LYS A 13 -16.81 4.32 -1.39
CA LYS A 13 -15.68 5.05 -0.80
C LYS A 13 -14.44 4.99 -1.70
N LEU A 14 -14.04 3.81 -2.15
CA LEU A 14 -12.89 3.63 -3.05
C LEU A 14 -13.07 4.40 -4.36
N THR A 15 -14.26 4.32 -4.96
CA THR A 15 -14.56 5.01 -6.23
C THR A 15 -14.48 6.52 -6.06
N VAL A 16 -15.05 7.07 -4.98
CA VAL A 16 -14.98 8.50 -4.67
C VAL A 16 -13.53 8.94 -4.47
N ILE A 17 -12.73 8.18 -3.74
CA ILE A 17 -11.32 8.49 -3.49
C ILE A 17 -10.51 8.46 -4.78
N LEU A 18 -10.62 7.39 -5.57
CA LEU A 18 -9.91 7.32 -6.84
C LEU A 18 -10.36 8.43 -7.79
N SER A 19 -11.64 8.78 -7.79
CA SER A 19 -12.13 9.90 -8.59
C SER A 19 -11.55 11.24 -8.13
N LEU A 20 -11.47 11.49 -6.82
CA LEU A 20 -10.82 12.69 -6.27
C LEU A 20 -9.31 12.75 -6.59
N ILE A 21 -8.67 11.58 -6.69
CA ILE A 21 -7.25 11.44 -7.02
C ILE A 21 -6.98 11.60 -8.53
N LEU A 22 -7.90 11.12 -9.37
CA LEU A 22 -7.74 11.01 -10.83
C LEU A 22 -8.45 12.12 -11.61
N THR A 23 -9.29 12.93 -10.97
CA THR A 23 -9.84 14.12 -11.63
C THR A 23 -8.68 15.05 -11.97
N PRO A 24 -8.42 15.33 -13.28
CA PRO A 24 -7.58 16.45 -13.63
C PRO A 24 -8.27 17.68 -13.05
N VAL A 25 -7.69 18.26 -12.01
CA VAL A 25 -8.13 19.55 -11.51
C VAL A 25 -7.88 20.50 -12.66
N THR A 26 -8.95 20.94 -13.32
CA THR A 26 -8.87 22.04 -14.27
C THR A 26 -8.17 23.18 -13.56
N PHE A 27 -7.07 23.68 -14.12
CA PHE A 27 -6.33 24.85 -13.65
C PHE A 27 -7.27 26.06 -13.66
N SER A 28 -8.13 26.18 -12.66
CA SER A 28 -8.67 27.46 -12.27
C SER A 28 -7.53 28.14 -11.54
N HIS A 29 -7.07 29.29 -12.03
CA HIS A 29 -6.08 30.12 -11.35
C HIS A 29 -6.63 30.42 -9.95
N ALA A 30 -6.22 29.61 -8.97
CA ALA A 30 -6.49 29.90 -7.58
C ALA A 30 -5.84 31.25 -7.28
N SER A 31 -6.53 32.09 -6.53
CA SER A 31 -5.91 33.23 -5.90
C SER A 31 -4.61 32.78 -5.20
N GLU A 32 -3.57 33.60 -5.35
CA GLU A 32 -2.21 33.28 -4.89
C GLU A 32 -2.15 33.28 -3.35
N ILE A 33 -0.94 33.43 -2.78
CA ILE A 33 -0.74 33.46 -1.33
C ILE A 33 -1.30 34.76 -0.74
N VAL A 34 -2.23 34.66 0.21
CA VAL A 34 -2.87 35.82 0.87
C VAL A 34 -2.63 35.75 2.38
N ALA A 35 -1.77 36.64 2.88
CA ALA A 35 -1.46 36.74 4.30
C ALA A 35 -2.68 37.20 5.13
N SER A 36 -2.73 36.76 6.38
CA SER A 36 -3.73 37.12 7.38
C SER A 36 -3.06 37.65 8.64
N THR A 37 -3.80 38.40 9.45
CA THR A 37 -3.41 38.63 10.85
C THR A 37 -3.62 37.38 11.68
N PRO A 38 -2.84 37.19 12.76
CA PRO A 38 -3.20 36.27 13.83
C PRO A 38 -4.56 36.65 14.40
N ASP A 39 -5.42 35.67 14.68
CA ASP A 39 -6.66 35.91 15.41
C ASP A 39 -6.31 36.02 16.90
N ILE A 40 -6.32 37.24 17.45
CA ILE A 40 -6.03 37.51 18.87
C ILE A 40 -7.36 37.87 19.55
N PRO A 41 -7.97 36.96 20.33
CA PRO A 41 -9.22 37.25 21.02
C PRO A 41 -9.07 38.45 21.96
N GLY A 42 -9.87 39.50 21.74
CA GLY A 42 -9.98 40.65 22.66
C GLY A 42 -9.06 41.85 22.39
N TYR A 43 -8.33 41.89 21.26
CA TYR A 43 -7.42 43.00 20.95
C TYR A 43 -7.86 43.78 19.69
N LEU A 44 -8.30 45.04 19.87
CA LEU A 44 -8.57 45.98 18.77
C LEU A 44 -7.25 46.64 18.34
N ILE A 45 -6.68 46.21 17.21
CA ILE A 45 -5.43 46.77 16.68
C ILE A 45 -5.77 47.90 15.68
N PRO A 46 -5.15 49.09 15.77
CA PRO A 46 -5.25 50.12 14.74
C PRO A 46 -4.75 49.62 13.37
N GLU A 47 -5.39 50.00 12.26
CA GLU A 47 -5.06 49.58 10.88
C GLU A 47 -3.56 49.67 10.51
N GLY A 48 -2.83 50.66 11.05
CA GLY A 48 -1.39 50.80 10.84
C GLY A 48 -0.51 49.79 11.59
N GLY A 49 -0.97 49.29 12.75
CA GLY A 49 -0.28 48.26 13.54
C GLY A 49 -0.48 46.85 12.97
N LEU A 50 -1.64 46.60 12.35
CA LEU A 50 -1.99 45.32 11.72
C LEU A 50 -0.99 44.93 10.59
N ARG A 51 -0.51 45.89 9.79
CA ARG A 51 0.44 45.62 8.68
C ARG A 51 1.81 45.13 9.14
N ASN A 52 2.26 45.52 10.33
CA ASN A 52 3.51 45.01 10.92
C ASN A 52 3.33 43.62 11.55
N MET A 53 2.10 43.24 11.86
CA MET A 53 1.73 41.94 12.44
C MET A 53 1.31 40.90 11.38
N MET A 54 1.28 41.28 10.10
CA MET A 54 1.05 40.36 8.97
C MET A 54 2.37 39.98 8.31
N THR A 55 2.42 38.74 7.84
CA THR A 55 3.46 38.28 6.91
C THR A 55 3.43 39.13 5.63
N GLU A 56 4.59 39.55 5.13
CA GLU A 56 4.67 40.31 3.88
C GLU A 56 4.87 39.33 2.71
N VAL A 57 3.98 39.42 1.73
CA VAL A 57 3.99 38.56 0.53
C VAL A 57 4.16 39.46 -0.69
N ASN A 58 5.25 39.28 -1.41
CA ASN A 58 5.59 40.00 -2.63
C ASN A 58 5.39 39.07 -3.82
N GLN A 59 4.37 39.33 -4.62
CA GLN A 59 4.03 38.56 -5.81
C GLN A 59 4.37 39.36 -7.07
N THR A 60 5.05 38.71 -8.01
CA THR A 60 5.32 39.25 -9.34
C THR A 60 4.82 38.24 -10.37
N PRO A 61 3.94 38.63 -11.31
CA PRO A 61 3.43 37.71 -12.32
C PRO A 61 4.56 36.99 -13.08
N GLY A 62 4.42 35.66 -13.23
CA GLY A 62 5.41 34.83 -13.92
C GLY A 62 6.72 34.57 -13.15
N LYS A 63 6.76 34.86 -11.84
CA LYS A 63 7.92 34.62 -10.97
C LYS A 63 7.48 33.97 -9.66
N ALA A 64 8.45 33.38 -8.96
CA ALA A 64 8.22 32.90 -7.60
C ALA A 64 7.79 34.05 -6.68
N ALA A 65 6.81 33.79 -5.81
CA ALA A 65 6.44 34.74 -4.76
C ALA A 65 7.56 34.81 -3.69
N GLU A 66 7.82 35.98 -3.12
CA GLU A 66 8.69 36.13 -1.96
C GLU A 66 7.83 36.33 -0.70
N ILE A 67 8.05 35.51 0.32
CA ILE A 67 7.45 35.65 1.64
C ILE A 67 8.52 36.15 2.60
N LYS A 68 8.39 37.39 3.05
CA LYS A 68 9.14 37.87 4.22
C LYS A 68 8.41 37.45 5.47
N ILE A 69 8.91 36.37 6.06
CA ILE A 69 8.34 35.74 7.25
C ILE A 69 8.32 36.68 8.45
N MET A 70 7.42 36.41 9.38
CA MET A 70 7.32 37.15 10.65
C MET A 70 8.55 36.98 11.53
N ALA A 71 8.77 37.94 12.42
CA ALA A 71 9.76 37.82 13.49
C ALA A 71 9.52 36.51 14.26
N PRO A 72 10.56 35.70 14.52
CA PRO A 72 10.38 34.52 15.36
C PRO A 72 10.01 34.92 16.79
N LEU A 73 9.16 34.11 17.42
CA LEU A 73 8.86 34.19 18.86
C LEU A 73 10.08 33.70 19.67
N ASN A 74 10.02 33.80 21.01
CA ASN A 74 11.15 33.51 21.94
C ASN A 74 11.82 32.13 21.77
N ASN A 75 11.20 31.22 21.05
CA ASN A 75 11.65 29.85 20.82
C ASN A 75 12.12 29.57 19.38
N GLY A 76 12.18 30.61 18.54
CA GLY A 76 12.62 30.53 17.16
C GLY A 76 11.52 30.18 16.14
N ILE A 77 10.24 30.17 16.52
CA ILE A 77 9.13 29.90 15.59
C ILE A 77 8.64 31.21 14.97
N SER A 78 8.74 31.31 13.64
CA SER A 78 8.06 32.33 12.86
C SER A 78 6.67 31.80 12.48
N HIS A 79 5.62 32.37 13.09
CA HIS A 79 4.24 31.96 12.86
C HIS A 79 3.55 32.90 11.87
N ASN A 80 3.31 32.39 10.67
CA ASN A 80 2.76 33.10 9.52
C ASN A 80 1.34 32.59 9.27
N HIS A 81 0.38 33.51 9.20
CA HIS A 81 -1.04 33.19 9.03
C HIS A 81 -1.50 33.57 7.62
N TYR A 82 -2.36 32.74 7.03
CA TYR A 82 -2.85 32.92 5.67
C TYR A 82 -4.36 32.66 5.59
N THR A 83 -5.07 33.47 4.81
CA THR A 83 -6.43 33.11 4.37
C THR A 83 -6.37 32.13 3.20
N GLU A 84 -5.35 32.29 2.33
CA GLU A 84 -5.07 31.37 1.23
C GLU A 84 -3.57 31.13 1.11
N PHE A 85 -3.19 29.87 0.91
CA PHE A 85 -1.79 29.49 0.69
C PHE A 85 -1.73 28.48 -0.46
N ASN A 86 -1.48 28.99 -1.66
CA ASN A 86 -1.34 28.22 -2.89
C ASN A 86 0.00 28.55 -3.55
N VAL A 87 0.77 27.53 -3.95
CA VAL A 87 2.04 27.69 -4.65
C VAL A 87 1.85 27.24 -6.08
N ASN A 88 2.05 28.14 -7.04
CA ASN A 88 1.98 27.82 -8.47
C ASN A 88 3.30 27.19 -8.96
N GLU A 89 3.39 26.88 -10.25
CA GLU A 89 4.56 26.26 -10.88
C GLU A 89 5.87 27.08 -10.78
N TYR A 90 5.77 28.40 -10.59
CA TYR A 90 6.94 29.26 -10.42
C TYR A 90 7.56 29.15 -9.02
N GLY A 91 6.82 28.62 -8.05
CA GLY A 91 7.28 28.40 -6.69
C GLY A 91 7.14 29.59 -5.74
N VAL A 92 7.74 29.45 -4.56
CA VAL A 92 7.74 30.46 -3.50
C VAL A 92 9.08 30.47 -2.77
N ILE A 93 9.51 31.63 -2.30
CA ILE A 93 10.78 31.84 -1.62
C ILE A 93 10.51 32.43 -0.24
N PHE A 94 10.94 31.72 0.79
CA PHE A 94 10.88 32.18 2.17
C PHE A 94 12.14 32.97 2.51
N ASN A 95 11.98 34.25 2.83
CA ASN A 95 13.07 35.13 3.18
C ASN A 95 13.33 35.10 4.69
N ASN A 96 14.24 34.19 5.09
CA ASN A 96 14.77 34.03 6.45
C ASN A 96 16.17 34.66 6.59
N ALA A 97 16.46 35.71 5.81
CA ALA A 97 17.77 36.33 5.74
C ALA A 97 17.86 37.57 6.64
N THR A 98 18.83 37.59 7.55
CA THR A 98 19.16 38.76 8.39
C THR A 98 20.00 39.81 7.66
N GLU A 99 20.59 39.42 6.53
CA GLU A 99 21.39 40.24 5.63
C GLU A 99 20.95 39.99 4.18
N SER A 100 21.33 40.84 3.23
CA SER A 100 21.00 40.62 1.82
C SER A 100 21.71 39.40 1.27
N VAL A 101 20.99 38.54 0.55
CA VAL A 101 21.49 37.29 -0.02
C VAL A 101 21.20 37.24 -1.51
N THR A 102 22.18 36.84 -2.31
CA THR A 102 21.99 36.58 -3.74
C THR A 102 21.88 35.06 -3.97
N LYS A 103 20.75 34.61 -4.53
CA LYS A 103 20.50 33.21 -4.92
C LYS A 103 19.95 33.19 -6.35
N ASN A 104 20.49 32.34 -7.22
CA ASN A 104 20.08 32.20 -8.62
C ASN A 104 20.05 33.54 -9.40
N ASN A 105 21.08 34.39 -9.23
CA ASN A 105 21.19 35.73 -9.84
C ASN A 105 20.10 36.73 -9.44
N ILE A 106 19.33 36.45 -8.38
CA ILE A 106 18.36 37.36 -7.79
C ILE A 106 18.86 37.74 -6.40
N THR A 107 18.90 39.05 -6.12
CA THR A 107 19.26 39.57 -4.80
C THR A 107 18.00 39.79 -3.97
N TYR A 108 17.92 39.09 -2.84
CA TYR A 108 16.89 39.25 -1.82
C TYR A 108 17.45 40.17 -0.74
N ASN A 109 16.72 41.25 -0.45
CA ASN A 109 17.09 42.14 0.64
C ASN A 109 16.87 41.45 1.99
N ALA A 110 17.63 41.86 3.01
CA ALA A 110 17.42 41.41 4.38
C ALA A 110 15.94 41.55 4.79
N ASN A 111 15.39 40.52 5.42
CA ASN A 111 14.05 40.58 5.98
C ASN A 111 14.08 41.39 7.29
N GLN A 112 13.70 42.67 7.18
CA GLN A 112 13.70 43.61 8.30
C GLN A 112 12.75 43.20 9.45
N LYS A 113 11.76 42.33 9.20
CA LYS A 113 10.87 41.82 10.25
C LYS A 113 11.59 40.90 11.25
N LEU A 114 12.71 40.29 10.88
CA LEU A 114 13.44 39.34 11.73
C LEU A 114 14.13 39.99 12.93
N ASN A 115 14.33 41.33 12.93
CA ASN A 115 15.07 42.05 13.96
C ASN A 115 16.46 41.41 14.27
N GLY A 116 17.13 40.92 13.22
CA GLY A 116 18.44 40.28 13.33
C GLY A 116 18.44 38.82 13.82
N SER A 117 17.28 38.24 14.13
CA SER A 117 17.15 36.84 14.58
C SER A 117 16.41 35.99 13.55
N PRO A 118 17.07 35.02 12.89
CA PRO A 118 16.42 34.14 11.94
C PRO A 118 15.48 33.15 12.64
N ALA A 119 14.46 32.69 11.92
CA ALA A 119 13.58 31.63 12.39
C ALA A 119 14.29 30.27 12.33
N ARG A 120 14.06 29.44 13.35
CA ARG A 120 14.42 28.01 13.36
C ARG A 120 13.31 27.16 12.75
N VAL A 121 12.05 27.58 12.92
CA VAL A 121 10.86 26.93 12.35
C VAL A 121 10.02 28.00 11.66
N ILE A 122 9.64 27.75 10.42
CA ILE A 122 8.71 28.58 9.65
C ILE A 122 7.37 27.83 9.64
N LEU A 123 6.45 28.30 10.47
CA LEU A 123 5.10 27.78 10.57
C LEU A 123 4.16 28.60 9.70
N ASN A 124 3.58 27.96 8.69
CA ASN A 124 2.57 28.51 7.80
C ASN A 124 1.21 27.91 8.17
N GLU A 125 0.33 28.71 8.76
CA GLU A 125 -1.01 28.27 9.14
C GLU A 125 -2.06 28.92 8.24
N VAL A 126 -2.88 28.09 7.60
CA VAL A 126 -4.04 28.55 6.84
C VAL A 126 -5.25 28.57 7.77
N VAL A 127 -5.69 29.79 8.12
CA VAL A 127 -6.87 30.05 8.95
C VAL A 127 -8.14 30.27 8.12
N GLY A 128 -8.00 30.40 6.79
CA GLY A 128 -9.12 30.45 5.86
C GLY A 128 -9.83 29.10 5.70
N ILE A 129 -10.77 29.04 4.76
CA ILE A 129 -11.61 27.85 4.50
C ILE A 129 -11.15 27.02 3.28
N ASN A 130 -10.15 27.51 2.54
CA ASN A 130 -9.73 26.93 1.28
C ASN A 130 -8.61 25.90 1.46
N VAL A 131 -8.62 24.87 0.61
CA VAL A 131 -7.55 23.87 0.48
C VAL A 131 -6.29 24.53 -0.07
N SER A 132 -5.11 24.07 0.38
CA SER A 132 -3.82 24.48 -0.20
C SER A 132 -3.41 23.60 -1.37
N VAL A 133 -3.09 24.21 -2.51
CA VAL A 133 -2.51 23.52 -3.67
C VAL A 133 -1.04 23.93 -3.84
N LEU A 134 -0.13 22.95 -3.85
CA LEU A 134 1.31 23.16 -3.98
C LEU A 134 1.81 22.55 -5.30
N ALA A 135 1.96 23.37 -6.34
CA ALA A 135 2.32 22.95 -7.69
C ALA A 135 3.76 23.31 -8.12
N GLY A 136 4.60 23.78 -7.19
CA GLY A 136 5.96 24.23 -7.50
C GLY A 136 6.94 24.09 -6.35
N HIS A 137 8.17 24.55 -6.60
CA HIS A 137 9.28 24.47 -5.64
C HIS A 137 9.14 25.52 -4.54
N GLN A 138 9.42 25.13 -3.30
CA GLN A 138 9.46 26.00 -2.13
C GLN A 138 10.91 26.14 -1.69
N ASP A 139 11.42 27.36 -1.78
CA ASP A 139 12.81 27.69 -1.51
C ASP A 139 12.94 28.58 -0.28
N ILE A 140 14.15 28.67 0.28
CA ILE A 140 14.51 29.54 1.39
C ILE A 140 15.80 30.28 1.06
N VAL A 141 15.84 31.56 1.46
CA VAL A 141 17.04 32.39 1.44
C VAL A 141 17.38 32.83 2.86
N GLY A 142 18.68 32.92 3.14
CA GLY A 142 19.17 33.17 4.50
C GLY A 142 19.41 31.88 5.26
N MET A 143 19.00 31.86 6.53
CA MET A 143 19.33 30.75 7.43
C MET A 143 18.40 29.54 7.20
N PRO A 144 18.93 28.30 7.19
CA PRO A 144 18.13 27.07 7.16
C PRO A 144 17.14 26.98 8.32
N ALA A 145 15.96 26.40 8.08
CA ALA A 145 14.89 26.27 9.06
C ALA A 145 14.10 24.97 8.85
N ASP A 146 13.27 24.58 9.83
CA ASP A 146 12.20 23.61 9.60
C ASP A 146 11.01 24.31 8.95
N TYR A 147 10.28 23.59 8.10
CA TYR A 147 9.09 24.08 7.40
C TYR A 147 7.85 23.33 7.89
N ILE A 148 6.79 24.06 8.21
CA ILE A 148 5.48 23.48 8.52
C ILE A 148 4.40 24.22 7.72
N LEU A 149 3.56 23.47 7.01
CA LEU A 149 2.29 23.97 6.48
C LEU A 149 1.14 23.23 7.15
N ALA A 150 0.31 23.96 7.88
CA ALA A 150 -0.90 23.46 8.52
C ALA A 150 -2.13 24.06 7.86
N ASN A 151 -2.97 23.22 7.26
CA ASN A 151 -4.25 23.62 6.70
C ASN A 151 -5.31 22.54 6.99
N ALA A 152 -6.18 22.83 7.97
CA ALA A 152 -7.24 21.90 8.36
C ALA A 152 -8.24 21.57 7.23
N ASN A 153 -8.33 22.40 6.19
CA ASN A 153 -9.23 22.19 5.05
C ASN A 153 -8.72 21.15 4.05
N GLY A 154 -7.40 20.87 4.04
CA GLY A 154 -6.76 19.93 3.13
C GLY A 154 -5.51 20.49 2.46
N ILE A 155 -4.65 19.60 1.98
CA ILE A 155 -3.42 19.94 1.25
C ILE A 155 -3.31 19.03 0.02
N SER A 156 -2.98 19.60 -1.13
CA SER A 156 -2.72 18.89 -2.38
C SER A 156 -1.34 19.26 -2.92
N CYS A 157 -0.36 18.37 -2.78
CA CYS A 157 0.96 18.50 -3.41
C CYS A 157 0.93 17.93 -4.83
N GLN A 158 1.05 18.81 -5.83
CA GLN A 158 1.03 18.50 -7.25
C GLN A 158 2.42 18.74 -7.86
N GLY A 159 3.37 17.85 -7.57
CA GLY A 159 4.77 18.01 -7.95
C GLY A 159 5.52 19.03 -7.08
N CYS A 160 5.03 19.28 -5.86
CA CYS A 160 5.73 20.13 -4.91
C CYS A 160 7.10 19.55 -4.55
N SER A 161 8.06 20.43 -4.32
CA SER A 161 9.38 20.09 -3.78
C SER A 161 9.86 21.21 -2.86
N PHE A 162 10.83 20.90 -2.01
CA PHE A 162 11.35 21.77 -0.98
C PHE A 162 12.87 21.83 -1.07
N ALA A 163 13.42 23.01 -0.83
CA ALA A 163 14.86 23.20 -0.78
C ALA A 163 15.49 22.37 0.36
N PRO A 164 16.72 21.82 0.17
CA PRO A 164 17.42 21.06 1.20
C PRO A 164 17.68 21.84 2.51
N GLU A 165 17.71 23.17 2.42
CA GLU A 165 17.83 24.06 3.57
C GLU A 165 16.57 24.05 4.47
N PHE A 166 15.46 23.50 3.99
CA PHE A 166 14.36 23.04 4.84
C PHE A 166 14.70 21.67 5.44
N LYS A 167 15.27 21.68 6.64
CA LYS A 167 15.81 20.47 7.29
C LYS A 167 14.74 19.40 7.52
N ASN A 168 13.57 19.83 7.98
CA ASN A 168 12.38 18.99 8.14
C ASN A 168 11.18 19.70 7.53
N VAL A 169 10.45 19.01 6.65
CA VAL A 169 9.23 19.52 6.03
C VAL A 169 8.03 18.78 6.61
N THR A 170 7.08 19.51 7.19
CA THR A 170 5.82 18.95 7.69
C THR A 170 4.64 19.50 6.91
N LEU A 171 3.84 18.62 6.32
CA LEU A 171 2.54 18.96 5.73
C LEU A 171 1.44 18.35 6.60
N ALA A 172 0.60 19.23 7.16
CA ALA A 172 -0.38 18.87 8.16
C ALA A 172 -1.81 19.29 7.78
N VAL A 173 -2.71 18.32 7.65
CA VAL A 173 -4.16 18.56 7.53
C VAL A 173 -4.78 18.56 8.92
N GLY A 174 -4.51 19.62 9.66
CA GLY A 174 -4.91 19.75 11.06
C GLY A 174 -4.74 21.18 11.56
N LYS A 175 -5.12 21.39 12.82
CA LYS A 175 -4.93 22.66 13.52
C LYS A 175 -3.67 22.60 14.37
N VAL A 176 -2.86 23.65 14.33
CA VAL A 176 -1.69 23.77 15.20
C VAL A 176 -2.13 24.29 16.56
N ASN A 177 -1.45 23.83 17.61
CA ASN A 177 -1.57 24.39 18.95
C ASN A 177 -0.23 25.03 19.30
N VAL A 178 -0.21 26.35 19.32
CA VAL A 178 0.93 27.16 19.75
C VAL A 178 0.60 27.74 21.12
N ASP A 179 1.38 27.37 22.13
CA ASP A 179 1.21 27.84 23.51
C ASP A 179 2.48 28.56 23.97
N ASN A 180 2.32 29.80 24.43
CA ASN A 180 3.42 30.68 24.84
C ASN A 180 4.55 30.80 23.78
N GLY A 181 4.15 30.74 22.50
CA GLY A 181 5.04 30.78 21.36
C GLY A 181 5.62 29.42 20.94
N ASP A 182 5.47 28.37 21.75
CA ASP A 182 5.88 26.99 21.44
C ASP A 182 4.81 26.22 20.68
N LEU A 183 5.18 25.64 19.53
CA LEU A 183 4.37 24.63 18.87
C LEU A 183 4.35 23.38 19.74
N ARG A 184 3.21 23.10 20.36
CA ARG A 184 3.00 21.95 21.27
C ARG A 184 2.48 20.73 20.54
N SER A 185 1.60 20.93 19.57
CA SER A 185 0.97 19.84 18.86
C SER A 185 0.34 20.24 17.54
N ILE A 186 0.09 19.25 16.69
CA ILE A 186 -0.77 19.32 15.52
C ILE A 186 -1.96 18.37 15.77
N ASN A 187 -3.18 18.90 15.71
CA ASN A 187 -4.42 18.18 15.99
C ASN A 187 -5.18 17.90 14.71
N THR A 188 -5.42 16.61 14.41
CA THR A 188 -6.30 16.16 13.32
C THR A 188 -7.65 15.65 13.85
N LEU A 189 -7.93 15.83 15.14
CA LEU A 189 -9.18 15.48 15.80
C LEU A 189 -10.38 16.18 15.16
N GLY A 190 -11.47 15.44 14.94
CA GLY A 190 -12.69 15.98 14.36
C GLY A 190 -12.62 16.29 12.87
N ASN A 191 -11.48 16.00 12.20
CA ASN A 191 -11.25 16.33 10.81
C ASN A 191 -11.35 15.07 9.91
N THR A 192 -11.89 15.23 8.71
CA THR A 192 -12.01 14.18 7.68
C THR A 192 -11.35 14.54 6.36
N ASN A 193 -10.73 15.73 6.27
CA ASN A 193 -10.09 16.21 5.06
C ASN A 193 -8.81 15.42 4.77
N SER A 194 -8.36 15.48 3.51
CA SER A 194 -7.26 14.67 3.03
C SER A 194 -6.01 15.47 2.66
N LEU A 195 -4.88 14.80 2.75
CA LEU A 195 -3.62 15.19 2.17
C LEU A 195 -3.38 14.34 0.93
N ASN A 196 -3.29 14.99 -0.23
CA ASN A 196 -3.08 14.31 -1.51
C ASN A 196 -1.67 14.61 -2.03
N ILE A 197 -0.92 13.56 -2.37
CA ILE A 197 0.38 13.67 -3.02
C ILE A 197 0.28 13.10 -4.44
N SER A 198 0.55 13.95 -5.41
CA SER A 198 0.75 13.57 -6.80
C SER A 198 2.06 14.13 -7.30
N THR A 199 3.05 13.28 -7.52
CA THR A 199 4.23 13.63 -8.31
C THR A 199 3.88 13.28 -9.75
N GLY A 200 4.10 14.19 -10.71
CA GLY A 200 3.96 13.85 -12.13
C GLY A 200 4.90 12.72 -12.56
N HIS A 201 5.13 12.57 -13.86
CA HIS A 201 6.01 11.53 -14.41
C HIS A 201 7.51 11.72 -14.07
N ASN A 202 7.88 12.76 -13.31
CA ASN A 202 9.27 13.09 -12.98
C ASN A 202 9.60 12.56 -11.58
N ASP A 203 10.72 11.84 -11.47
CA ASP A 203 11.28 11.26 -10.24
C ASP A 203 11.90 12.33 -9.32
N ILE A 204 11.06 13.24 -8.82
CA ILE A 204 11.46 14.41 -8.02
C ILE A 204 11.63 13.99 -6.54
N ILE A 205 12.74 14.39 -5.93
CA ILE A 205 12.91 14.33 -4.48
C ILE A 205 12.08 15.44 -3.86
N ILE A 206 11.11 15.09 -3.02
CA ILE A 206 10.17 16.05 -2.40
C ILE A 206 10.93 16.91 -1.38
N ALA A 207 11.66 16.27 -0.46
CA ALA A 207 12.39 16.94 0.62
C ALA A 207 13.54 16.06 1.15
N ASP A 208 14.43 16.66 1.95
CA ASP A 208 15.46 15.91 2.67
C ASP A 208 14.87 15.12 3.85
N ALA A 209 13.88 15.66 4.57
CA ALA A 209 13.04 14.90 5.52
C ALA A 209 11.59 15.39 5.43
N LEU A 210 10.62 14.47 5.54
CA LEU A 210 9.21 14.73 5.28
C LEU A 210 8.30 14.08 6.33
N ALA A 211 7.44 14.86 6.96
CA ALA A 211 6.33 14.39 7.78
C ALA A 211 4.99 14.76 7.13
N LEU A 212 4.15 13.76 6.90
CA LEU A 212 2.78 13.93 6.42
C LEU A 212 1.81 13.54 7.52
N ILE A 213 0.99 14.50 7.97
CA ILE A 213 0.10 14.33 9.12
C ILE A 213 -1.31 14.68 8.68
N ALA A 214 -2.22 13.70 8.59
CA ALA A 214 -3.58 13.95 8.13
C ALA A 214 -4.58 12.88 8.59
N PRO A 215 -5.89 13.18 8.66
CA PRO A 215 -6.92 12.15 8.82
C PRO A 215 -6.86 11.07 7.74
N VAL A 216 -6.53 11.49 6.52
CA VAL A 216 -6.39 10.61 5.35
C VAL A 216 -5.20 11.11 4.52
N ILE A 217 -4.27 10.21 4.24
CA ILE A 217 -3.22 10.44 3.24
C ILE A 217 -3.55 9.60 2.02
N SER A 218 -3.45 10.23 0.86
CA SER A 218 -3.67 9.61 -0.44
C SER A 218 -2.53 9.95 -1.37
N THR A 219 -1.98 8.94 -2.04
CA THR A 219 -0.83 9.12 -2.93
C THR A 219 -1.11 8.46 -4.27
N ASN A 220 -0.82 9.14 -5.38
CA ASN A 220 -0.92 8.57 -6.72
C ASN A 220 0.39 8.63 -7.53
N GLY A 221 1.46 9.11 -6.89
CA GLY A 221 2.81 9.22 -7.46
C GLY A 221 3.89 8.72 -6.50
N HIS A 222 5.14 8.84 -6.90
CA HIS A 222 6.31 8.38 -6.17
C HIS A 222 6.68 9.37 -5.05
N ILE A 223 6.63 8.94 -3.79
CA ILE A 223 7.17 9.72 -2.67
C ILE A 223 8.64 9.38 -2.53
N LYS A 224 9.50 10.32 -2.93
CA LYS A 224 10.95 10.19 -2.78
C LYS A 224 11.46 11.22 -1.79
N VAL A 225 12.05 10.75 -0.70
CA VAL A 225 12.64 11.53 0.38
C VAL A 225 14.08 11.07 0.54
N LYS A 226 15.01 11.99 0.78
CA LYS A 226 16.43 11.61 0.88
C LYS A 226 16.77 11.00 2.25
N GLY A 227 16.16 11.54 3.30
CA GLY A 227 16.28 11.13 4.70
C GLY A 227 14.99 10.46 5.17
N ASP A 228 14.39 10.97 6.24
CA ASP A 228 13.31 10.28 6.95
C ASP A 228 11.93 10.70 6.43
N ALA A 229 11.03 9.73 6.30
CA ALA A 229 9.65 9.92 5.88
C ALA A 229 8.67 9.39 6.95
N ASP A 230 7.95 10.31 7.59
CA ASP A 230 6.94 10.00 8.61
C ASP A 230 5.53 10.17 8.04
N PHE A 231 4.68 9.18 8.24
CA PHE A 231 3.28 9.18 7.84
C PHE A 231 2.41 8.95 9.07
N VAL A 232 1.63 9.95 9.46
CA VAL A 232 0.72 9.88 10.61
C VAL A 232 -0.71 10.04 10.12
N VAL A 233 -1.47 8.96 10.22
CA VAL A 233 -2.83 8.86 9.69
C VAL A 233 -3.85 8.61 10.79
N GLY A 234 -5.02 9.22 10.62
CA GLY A 234 -6.12 9.15 11.55
C GLY A 234 -6.33 10.44 12.33
N GLN A 235 -7.18 10.35 13.34
CA GLN A 235 -7.52 11.46 14.21
C GLN A 235 -6.62 11.40 15.44
N ASN A 236 -5.62 12.26 15.42
CA ASN A 236 -4.47 12.22 16.31
C ASN A 236 -4.20 13.60 16.88
N THR A 237 -3.60 13.60 18.06
CA THR A 237 -2.76 14.69 18.53
C THR A 237 -1.31 14.27 18.31
N TYR A 238 -0.64 14.97 17.40
CA TYR A 238 0.79 14.81 17.14
C TYR A 238 1.56 15.79 18.01
N HIS A 239 2.17 15.30 19.07
CA HIS A 239 2.90 16.15 20.03
C HIS A 239 4.30 16.45 19.51
N ILE A 240 4.62 17.74 19.48
CA ILE A 240 5.93 18.26 19.10
C ILE A 240 6.50 18.95 20.32
N GLU A 241 7.62 18.44 20.81
CA GLU A 241 8.34 19.02 21.92
C GLU A 241 9.80 19.22 21.52
N LYS A 242 10.38 20.34 21.96
CA LYS A 242 11.78 20.62 21.70
C LYS A 242 12.65 19.50 22.30
N ASP A 243 13.58 18.98 21.51
CA ASP A 243 14.58 17.97 21.91
C ASP A 243 13.99 16.60 22.31
N LYS A 244 12.73 16.31 21.96
CA LYS A 244 12.11 14.98 22.14
C LYS A 244 11.66 14.40 20.80
N ILE A 245 11.59 13.07 20.76
CA ILE A 245 10.99 12.35 19.64
C ILE A 245 9.49 12.66 19.66
N PRO A 246 8.90 13.12 18.54
CA PRO A 246 7.46 13.33 18.45
C PRO A 246 6.70 12.06 18.77
N HIS A 247 5.53 12.19 19.39
CA HIS A 247 4.68 11.06 19.70
C HIS A 247 3.24 11.30 19.28
N VAL A 248 2.56 10.22 18.91
CA VAL A 248 1.19 10.23 18.40
C VAL A 248 0.28 9.71 19.49
N VAL A 249 -0.73 10.51 19.85
CA VAL A 249 -1.85 10.04 20.67
C VAL A 249 -3.09 9.98 19.79
N GLY A 250 -3.56 8.77 19.51
CA GLY A 250 -4.84 8.56 18.83
C GLY A 250 -6.00 8.88 19.77
N ALA A 251 -7.08 9.43 19.21
CA ALA A 251 -8.34 9.58 19.94
C ALA A 251 -9.38 8.62 19.40
N ASP A 252 -10.19 8.08 20.31
CA ASP A 252 -11.39 7.34 19.94
C ASP A 252 -12.41 8.35 19.40
N SER A 253 -12.78 8.22 18.13
CA SER A 253 -13.62 9.20 17.43
C SER A 253 -14.76 8.50 16.72
N GLU A 254 -15.99 8.96 16.98
CA GLU A 254 -17.17 8.48 16.27
C GLU A 254 -17.19 8.88 14.79
N ILE A 255 -16.32 9.82 14.39
CA ILE A 255 -16.19 10.30 13.02
C ILE A 255 -15.46 9.25 12.18
N LYS A 256 -16.22 8.54 11.35
CA LYS A 256 -15.67 7.53 10.43
C LYS A 256 -15.01 8.21 9.24
N THR A 257 -13.70 8.02 9.09
CA THR A 257 -12.98 8.43 7.89
C THR A 257 -13.12 7.38 6.78
N ILE A 258 -12.42 7.59 5.68
CA ILE A 258 -12.23 6.64 4.58
C ILE A 258 -10.91 5.88 4.74
N ASP A 259 -10.74 4.77 4.02
CA ASP A 259 -9.50 3.99 4.01
C ASP A 259 -8.32 4.84 3.52
N GLY A 260 -7.11 4.56 4.02
CA GLY A 260 -5.88 5.15 3.49
C GLY A 260 -5.44 4.38 2.25
N TYR A 261 -5.24 5.09 1.15
CA TYR A 261 -4.79 4.49 -0.12
C TYR A 261 -3.45 5.09 -0.52
N TYR A 262 -2.39 4.32 -0.34
CA TYR A 262 -1.05 4.66 -0.80
C TYR A 262 -0.84 3.97 -2.14
N LEU A 263 -1.27 4.63 -3.21
CA LEU A 263 -1.32 4.05 -4.56
C LEU A 263 -0.03 4.30 -5.37
N GLY A 264 0.99 4.92 -4.78
CA GLY A 264 2.31 5.14 -5.37
C GLY A 264 3.45 4.52 -4.55
N SER A 265 4.68 4.55 -5.09
CA SER A 265 5.86 3.99 -4.40
C SER A 265 6.40 4.95 -3.34
N ILE A 266 7.12 4.43 -2.37
CA ILE A 266 7.80 5.21 -1.33
C ILE A 266 9.29 4.86 -1.32
N SER A 267 10.16 5.86 -1.36
CA SER A 267 11.60 5.72 -1.24
C SER A 267 12.12 6.72 -0.22
N ALA A 268 12.74 6.25 0.85
CA ALA A 268 13.33 7.08 1.89
C ALA A 268 14.53 6.37 2.55
N ASN A 269 15.29 7.06 3.41
CA ASN A 269 16.26 6.39 4.28
C ASN A 269 15.52 5.59 5.36
N ARG A 270 14.64 6.25 6.12
CA ARG A 270 13.76 5.61 7.11
C ARG A 270 12.32 5.94 6.79
N ILE A 271 11.44 4.96 6.90
CA ILE A 271 10.00 5.13 6.75
C ILE A 271 9.33 4.73 8.05
N ASN A 272 8.59 5.66 8.66
CA ASN A 272 7.72 5.37 9.79
C ASN A 272 6.27 5.63 9.38
N LEU A 273 5.40 4.63 9.53
CA LEU A 273 3.97 4.76 9.24
C LEU A 273 3.17 4.43 10.49
N VAL A 274 2.37 5.39 10.96
CA VAL A 274 1.45 5.23 12.08
C VAL A 274 0.02 5.48 11.61
N ASP A 275 -0.85 4.49 11.77
CA ASP A 275 -2.29 4.61 11.51
C ASP A 275 -3.10 4.15 12.73
N THR A 276 -3.80 5.09 13.36
CA THR A 276 -4.58 4.84 14.58
C THR A 276 -6.02 4.39 14.31
N ARG A 277 -6.40 4.16 13.05
CA ARG A 277 -7.77 3.79 12.66
C ARG A 277 -7.96 2.27 12.67
N GLU A 278 -8.73 1.77 13.62
CA GLU A 278 -9.02 0.33 13.76
C GLU A 278 -9.90 -0.25 12.64
N ASP A 279 -10.87 0.53 12.14
CA ASP A 279 -11.84 0.07 11.16
C ASP A 279 -11.43 0.36 9.71
N LYS A 280 -10.16 0.70 9.48
CA LYS A 280 -9.61 1.09 8.17
C LYS A 280 -8.38 0.26 7.82
N ASN A 281 -8.05 0.30 6.54
CA ASN A 281 -6.88 -0.38 6.01
C ASN A 281 -5.81 0.64 5.64
N VAL A 282 -4.55 0.26 5.89
CA VAL A 282 -3.38 0.85 5.25
C VAL A 282 -3.10 0.00 4.02
N ASN A 283 -3.32 0.55 2.83
CA ASN A 283 -3.09 -0.16 1.59
C ASN A 283 -1.81 0.37 0.93
N LEU A 284 -0.72 -0.41 0.97
CA LEU A 284 0.51 -0.09 0.23
C LEU A 284 0.48 -0.86 -1.09
N PHE A 285 0.23 -0.13 -2.18
CA PHE A 285 0.08 -0.76 -3.50
C PHE A 285 1.25 -0.54 -4.47
N GLY A 286 2.20 0.32 -4.12
CA GLY A 286 3.44 0.55 -4.85
C GLY A 286 4.65 -0.11 -4.18
N ASP A 287 5.81 0.04 -4.82
CA ASP A 287 7.09 -0.40 -4.27
C ASP A 287 7.50 0.41 -3.04
N VAL A 288 8.26 -0.20 -2.15
CA VAL A 288 8.81 0.48 -0.95
C VAL A 288 10.30 0.20 -0.89
N THR A 289 11.12 1.25 -0.85
CA THR A 289 12.57 1.14 -0.70
C THR A 289 13.03 1.97 0.50
N ALA A 290 13.71 1.35 1.45
CA ALA A 290 14.30 2.06 2.58
C ALA A 290 15.53 1.36 3.16
N GLU A 291 16.24 2.04 4.04
CA GLU A 291 17.19 1.41 4.96
C GLU A 291 16.44 0.78 6.15
N GLU A 292 15.45 1.48 6.71
CA GLU A 292 14.61 1.01 7.82
C GLU A 292 13.12 1.29 7.54
N LEU A 293 12.26 0.34 7.92
CA LEU A 293 10.80 0.49 7.83
C LEU A 293 10.14 0.05 9.14
N GLU A 294 9.40 0.97 9.77
CA GLU A 294 8.48 0.67 10.86
C GLU A 294 7.05 1.03 10.48
N VAL A 295 6.13 0.06 10.62
CA VAL A 295 4.70 0.26 10.41
C VAL A 295 3.96 -0.11 11.69
N VAL A 296 3.14 0.81 12.19
CA VAL A 296 2.21 0.61 13.30
C VAL A 296 0.81 0.95 12.82
N THR A 297 -0.08 -0.02 12.73
CA THR A 297 -1.48 0.21 12.37
C THR A 297 -2.42 -0.53 13.30
N TYR A 298 -3.49 0.13 13.74
CA TYR A 298 -4.54 -0.51 14.53
C TYR A 298 -5.56 -1.24 13.64
N GLY A 299 -5.45 -1.08 12.32
CA GLY A 299 -6.27 -1.74 11.32
C GLY A 299 -5.53 -2.85 10.57
N THR A 300 -5.95 -3.09 9.33
CA THR A 300 -5.29 -4.09 8.46
C THR A 300 -4.24 -3.42 7.58
N LEU A 301 -3.01 -3.95 7.60
CA LEU A 301 -2.00 -3.61 6.61
C LEU A 301 -2.13 -4.53 5.40
N ARG A 302 -2.32 -3.96 4.21
CA ARG A 302 -2.39 -4.70 2.95
C ARG A 302 -1.20 -4.39 2.07
N LEU A 303 -0.48 -5.44 1.66
CA LEU A 303 0.71 -5.36 0.81
C LEU A 303 0.47 -6.14 -0.49
N ARG A 304 0.14 -5.45 -1.59
CA ARG A 304 -0.03 -6.08 -2.91
C ARG A 304 0.19 -5.08 -4.05
N GLY A 305 0.62 -5.53 -5.23
CA GLY A 305 0.83 -4.63 -6.37
C GLY A 305 -0.45 -4.07 -7.00
N LYS A 306 -0.48 -2.77 -7.32
CA LYS A 306 -1.59 -2.08 -8.02
C LYS A 306 -1.84 -2.57 -9.47
N GLY A 307 -0.87 -3.25 -10.09
CA GLY A 307 -0.86 -3.48 -11.55
C GLY A 307 -0.27 -4.82 -11.98
N ASP A 308 0.26 -4.85 -13.20
CA ASP A 308 0.78 -6.04 -13.87
C ASP A 308 2.24 -6.40 -13.51
N GLY A 309 2.88 -5.62 -12.64
CA GLY A 309 4.19 -5.91 -12.05
C GLY A 309 4.09 -6.44 -10.62
N ALA A 310 5.12 -7.18 -10.20
CA ALA A 310 5.31 -7.59 -8.81
C ALA A 310 5.50 -6.37 -7.90
N GLN A 311 4.91 -6.37 -6.70
CA GLN A 311 5.26 -5.38 -5.70
C GLN A 311 6.61 -5.74 -5.09
N ARG A 312 7.52 -4.78 -5.03
CA ARG A 312 8.84 -4.95 -4.41
C ARG A 312 8.96 -4.09 -3.17
N ILE A 313 9.19 -4.74 -2.03
CA ILE A 313 9.51 -4.09 -0.77
C ILE A 313 10.97 -4.46 -0.46
N THR A 314 11.88 -3.48 -0.50
CA THR A 314 13.32 -3.67 -0.31
C THR A 314 13.81 -2.82 0.85
N ILE A 315 14.09 -3.44 1.99
CA ILE A 315 14.46 -2.76 3.23
C ILE A 315 15.84 -3.21 3.70
N LYS A 316 16.88 -2.39 3.53
CA LYS A 316 18.26 -2.87 3.67
C LYS A 316 18.61 -3.42 5.05
N ASN A 317 18.10 -2.82 6.13
CA ASN A 317 18.42 -3.19 7.50
C ASN A 317 17.23 -3.87 8.19
N GLY A 318 16.24 -3.15 8.71
CA GLY A 318 15.14 -3.73 9.49
C GLY A 318 13.75 -3.39 8.97
N MET A 319 12.88 -4.39 8.90
CA MET A 319 11.47 -4.23 8.60
C MET A 319 10.62 -4.73 9.77
N LYS A 320 9.98 -3.80 10.47
CA LYS A 320 9.11 -4.08 11.62
C LYS A 320 7.67 -3.68 11.30
N ILE A 321 6.76 -4.63 11.47
CA ILE A 321 5.32 -4.42 11.31
C ILE A 321 4.60 -4.78 12.60
N SER A 322 3.84 -3.84 13.14
CA SER A 322 2.84 -4.04 14.19
C SER A 322 1.47 -3.67 13.62
N ALA A 323 0.58 -4.65 13.47
CA ALA A 323 -0.73 -4.45 12.87
C ALA A 323 -1.84 -5.12 13.69
N ASN A 324 -3.10 -4.77 13.46
CA ASN A 324 -4.19 -5.65 13.88
C ASN A 324 -4.26 -6.88 12.97
N ASN A 325 -4.22 -6.69 11.64
CA ASN A 325 -4.09 -7.80 10.68
C ASN A 325 -3.07 -7.46 9.59
N VAL A 326 -2.43 -8.47 9.00
CA VAL A 326 -1.59 -8.32 7.80
C VAL A 326 -2.13 -9.19 6.68
N ASP A 327 -2.40 -8.58 5.53
CA ASP A 327 -2.97 -9.24 4.36
C ASP A 327 -2.07 -9.00 3.13
N ILE A 328 -1.30 -10.02 2.77
CA ILE A 328 -0.48 -10.06 1.54
C ILE A 328 -1.16 -10.98 0.51
N THR A 329 -2.48 -11.19 0.64
CA THR A 329 -3.21 -12.02 -0.31
C THR A 329 -3.45 -11.29 -1.62
N GLN A 330 -3.60 -12.14 -2.63
CA GLN A 330 -3.63 -11.82 -4.04
C GLN A 330 -5.05 -11.63 -4.59
N GLU A 331 -6.04 -11.58 -3.71
CA GLU A 331 -7.46 -11.41 -4.08
C GLU A 331 -7.83 -9.92 -4.06
N LEU A 332 -7.97 -9.36 -5.26
CA LEU A 332 -8.61 -8.06 -5.43
C LEU A 332 -10.12 -8.22 -5.28
N SER A 333 -10.75 -7.31 -4.53
CA SER A 333 -12.20 -7.20 -4.56
C SER A 333 -12.68 -6.87 -5.99
N GLY A 334 -13.91 -7.24 -6.32
CA GLY A 334 -14.47 -6.96 -7.65
C GLY A 334 -14.48 -5.47 -8.01
N ASP A 335 -14.48 -4.59 -7.00
CA ASP A 335 -14.38 -3.14 -7.20
C ASP A 335 -12.95 -2.69 -7.49
N GLU A 336 -11.95 -3.23 -6.78
CA GLU A 336 -10.54 -3.00 -7.08
C GLU A 336 -10.17 -3.51 -8.47
N MET A 337 -10.70 -4.66 -8.89
CA MET A 337 -10.50 -5.18 -10.25
C MET A 337 -11.01 -4.20 -11.32
N LYS A 338 -12.20 -3.62 -11.13
CA LYS A 338 -12.77 -2.60 -12.03
C LYS A 338 -11.93 -1.32 -12.02
N SER A 339 -11.60 -0.82 -10.83
CA SER A 339 -10.82 0.41 -10.65
C SER A 339 -9.40 0.32 -11.19
N PHE A 340 -8.78 -0.86 -11.15
CA PHE A 340 -7.44 -1.10 -11.72
C PHE A 340 -7.49 -1.59 -13.17
N ASN A 341 -8.66 -1.61 -13.81
CA ASN A 341 -8.88 -2.06 -15.19
C ASN A 341 -8.30 -3.48 -15.45
N LYS A 342 -8.44 -4.39 -14.49
CA LYS A 342 -7.96 -5.78 -14.61
C LYS A 342 -9.03 -6.69 -15.18
N LYS A 343 -8.72 -7.34 -16.31
CA LYS A 343 -9.61 -8.28 -17.02
C LYS A 343 -9.49 -9.73 -16.54
N GLU A 344 -8.38 -10.08 -15.90
CA GLU A 344 -8.12 -11.39 -15.29
C GLU A 344 -7.35 -11.18 -13.98
N ASN A 345 -7.48 -12.11 -13.03
CA ASN A 345 -6.62 -12.14 -11.84
C ASN A 345 -5.23 -12.68 -12.23
N LYS A 346 -4.52 -11.95 -13.12
CA LYS A 346 -3.09 -12.15 -13.33
C LYS A 346 -2.39 -11.56 -12.13
N VAL A 347 -1.89 -12.45 -11.28
CA VAL A 347 -1.32 -12.02 -10.03
C VAL A 347 0.19 -11.99 -10.07
N ASN A 348 0.72 -10.88 -9.60
CA ASN A 348 2.14 -10.66 -9.44
C ASN A 348 2.45 -10.67 -7.96
N ASN A 349 3.49 -11.41 -7.62
CA ASN A 349 3.87 -11.67 -6.25
C ASN A 349 4.24 -10.37 -5.54
N THR A 350 3.90 -10.28 -4.26
CA THR A 350 4.60 -9.37 -3.35
C THR A 350 5.92 -10.02 -2.99
N VAL A 351 7.02 -9.33 -3.31
CA VAL A 351 8.38 -9.75 -2.96
C VAL A 351 8.91 -8.79 -1.91
N ILE A 352 9.09 -9.30 -0.69
CA ILE A 352 9.71 -8.61 0.42
C ILE A 352 11.14 -9.11 0.54
N ASN A 353 12.09 -8.18 0.51
CA ASN A 353 13.49 -8.45 0.81
C ASN A 353 13.94 -7.46 1.88
N ALA A 354 14.34 -7.98 3.05
CA ALA A 354 14.88 -7.13 4.09
C ALA A 354 16.08 -7.73 4.81
N GLY A 355 16.83 -6.90 5.55
CA GLY A 355 17.86 -7.41 6.46
C GLY A 355 17.26 -8.30 7.53
N ARG A 356 16.53 -7.74 8.49
CA ARG A 356 15.73 -8.46 9.50
C ARG A 356 14.24 -8.20 9.32
N ILE A 357 13.41 -9.21 9.54
CA ILE A 357 11.95 -9.12 9.42
C ILE A 357 11.28 -9.50 10.74
N ASP A 358 10.48 -8.59 11.30
CA ASP A 358 9.65 -8.83 12.48
C ASP A 358 8.20 -8.40 12.20
N PHE A 359 7.31 -9.36 11.94
CA PHE A 359 5.88 -9.12 11.79
C PHE A 359 5.13 -9.56 13.04
N VAL A 360 4.34 -8.64 13.60
CA VAL A 360 3.49 -8.89 14.77
C VAL A 360 2.09 -8.41 14.47
N ALA A 361 1.13 -9.33 14.49
CA ALA A 361 -0.29 -9.01 14.39
C ALA A 361 -1.04 -9.44 15.66
N VAL A 362 -1.99 -8.60 16.10
CA VAL A 362 -2.92 -8.96 17.18
C VAL A 362 -3.96 -9.98 16.69
N GLY A 363 -4.38 -9.85 15.43
CA GLY A 363 -5.27 -10.76 14.71
C GLY A 363 -4.50 -11.65 13.75
N ASP A 364 -4.99 -11.77 12.51
CA ASP A 364 -4.49 -12.73 11.54
C ASP A 364 -3.38 -12.16 10.65
N ILE A 365 -2.44 -13.02 10.26
CA ILE A 365 -1.52 -12.78 9.14
C ILE A 365 -1.82 -13.79 8.03
N LYS A 366 -2.10 -13.27 6.83
CA LYS A 366 -2.40 -14.08 5.63
C LYS A 366 -1.43 -13.74 4.52
N LEU A 367 -0.64 -14.74 4.11
CA LEU A 367 0.32 -14.64 3.02
C LEU A 367 -0.11 -15.60 1.90
N ALA A 368 -0.39 -15.11 0.69
CA ALA A 368 -0.74 -15.97 -0.43
C ALA A 368 0.10 -15.64 -1.67
N GLY A 369 0.86 -16.62 -2.17
CA GLY A 369 1.80 -16.44 -3.29
C GLY A 369 2.87 -15.34 -3.06
N ALA A 370 3.17 -15.02 -1.80
CA ALA A 370 4.14 -14.00 -1.43
C ALA A 370 5.54 -14.60 -1.29
N THR A 371 6.58 -13.81 -1.58
CA THR A 371 7.98 -14.19 -1.36
C THR A 371 8.58 -13.26 -0.32
N VAL A 372 8.92 -13.80 0.85
CA VAL A 372 9.51 -13.05 1.98
C VAL A 372 10.93 -13.56 2.20
N LEU A 373 11.91 -12.68 1.98
CA LEU A 373 13.34 -12.95 2.05
C LEU A 373 13.97 -12.09 3.14
N SER A 374 14.71 -12.73 4.04
CA SER A 374 15.45 -12.07 5.12
C SER A 374 16.94 -12.41 5.04
N ASP A 375 17.81 -11.40 5.00
CA ASP A 375 19.27 -11.56 5.07
C ASP A 375 19.78 -11.85 6.50
N ASP A 376 18.89 -11.74 7.50
CA ASP A 376 19.05 -12.05 8.92
C ASP A 376 17.81 -12.84 9.42
N ASP A 377 17.50 -12.83 10.72
CA ASP A 377 16.34 -13.51 11.31
C ASP A 377 14.98 -13.02 10.75
N LEU A 378 14.06 -13.96 10.57
CA LEU A 378 12.68 -13.71 10.17
C LEU A 378 11.72 -14.24 11.24
N SER A 379 10.94 -13.36 11.83
CA SER A 379 9.93 -13.69 12.85
C SER A 379 8.54 -13.19 12.43
N ILE A 380 7.56 -14.08 12.44
CA ILE A 380 6.14 -13.77 12.20
C ILE A 380 5.33 -14.30 13.38
N THR A 381 4.60 -13.41 14.05
CA THR A 381 3.76 -13.71 15.22
C THR A 381 2.36 -13.16 14.96
N ALA A 382 1.35 -14.01 15.07
CA ALA A 382 -0.06 -13.65 14.86
C ALA A 382 -0.97 -14.43 15.82
N LYS A 383 -2.24 -14.05 15.89
CA LYS A 383 -3.27 -14.91 16.47
C LYS A 383 -3.49 -16.15 15.60
N SER A 384 -3.73 -15.96 14.31
CA SER A 384 -3.75 -17.05 13.31
C SER A 384 -2.80 -16.71 12.18
N LEU A 385 -1.93 -17.64 11.82
CA LEU A 385 -0.99 -17.47 10.71
C LEU A 385 -1.33 -18.43 9.57
N HIS A 386 -1.67 -17.88 8.40
CA HIS A 386 -1.91 -18.65 7.17
C HIS A 386 -0.89 -18.27 6.10
N VAL A 387 -0.16 -19.26 5.59
CA VAL A 387 0.80 -19.10 4.49
C VAL A 387 0.41 -20.09 3.39
N ASP A 388 -0.28 -19.58 2.38
CA ASP A 388 -0.89 -20.36 1.32
C ASP A 388 -0.21 -20.13 -0.04
N SER A 389 -0.33 -21.08 -0.95
CA SER A 389 -0.10 -20.82 -2.37
C SER A 389 -1.27 -20.07 -3.00
N HIS A 390 -1.00 -19.16 -3.94
CA HIS A 390 -2.06 -18.57 -4.75
C HIS A 390 -2.41 -19.48 -5.95
N LEU A 391 -3.68 -19.80 -6.16
CA LEU A 391 -4.11 -20.66 -7.27
C LEU A 391 -4.38 -19.84 -8.53
N ILE A 392 -3.56 -20.05 -9.56
CA ILE A 392 -3.67 -19.39 -10.86
C ILE A 392 -4.44 -20.31 -11.81
N LYS A 393 -5.49 -19.77 -12.42
CA LYS A 393 -6.29 -20.48 -13.44
C LYS A 393 -5.93 -19.95 -14.82
N HIS A 394 -5.48 -20.85 -15.70
CA HIS A 394 -5.19 -20.56 -17.10
C HIS A 394 -6.11 -21.39 -17.98
N SER A 395 -6.70 -20.77 -19.00
CA SER A 395 -7.56 -21.45 -19.98
C SER A 395 -7.11 -21.06 -21.37
N LYS A 396 -6.71 -22.04 -22.19
CA LYS A 396 -6.28 -21.84 -23.57
C LYS A 396 -7.02 -22.78 -24.50
N THR A 397 -7.58 -22.23 -25.57
CA THR A 397 -8.05 -23.00 -26.72
C THR A 397 -6.90 -23.12 -27.71
N THR A 398 -6.47 -24.34 -28.05
CA THR A 398 -5.33 -24.56 -28.97
C THR A 398 -5.69 -24.34 -30.45
N GLY A 399 -6.94 -23.96 -30.73
CA GLY A 399 -7.48 -23.71 -32.06
C GLY A 399 -8.59 -24.70 -32.43
N MET A 400 -9.34 -24.37 -33.48
CA MET A 400 -10.36 -25.23 -34.07
C MET A 400 -9.81 -25.79 -35.37
N LEU A 401 -9.61 -27.11 -35.43
CA LEU A 401 -9.15 -27.81 -36.64
C LEU A 401 -10.36 -28.42 -37.35
N VAL A 402 -10.53 -28.12 -38.63
CA VAL A 402 -11.41 -28.89 -39.52
C VAL A 402 -10.59 -30.08 -40.00
N THR A 403 -10.98 -31.30 -39.60
CA THR A 403 -10.25 -32.50 -40.03
C THR A 403 -10.80 -33.08 -41.31
N ASP A 404 -12.08 -32.86 -41.59
CA ASP A 404 -12.76 -33.44 -42.76
C ASP A 404 -13.74 -32.43 -43.36
N VAL A 405 -13.87 -32.44 -44.70
CA VAL A 405 -14.78 -31.61 -45.50
C VAL A 405 -15.57 -32.49 -46.47
N ASN A 406 -16.66 -31.97 -47.03
CA ASN A 406 -17.42 -32.61 -48.10
C ASN A 406 -16.96 -32.17 -49.50
N ILE A 407 -17.64 -32.64 -50.56
CA ILE A 407 -17.35 -32.30 -51.96
C ILE A 407 -17.51 -30.81 -52.33
N PHE A 408 -18.06 -29.99 -51.43
CA PHE A 408 -18.22 -28.55 -51.58
C PHE A 408 -17.30 -27.76 -50.62
N ASP A 409 -16.25 -28.42 -50.10
CA ASP A 409 -15.30 -27.88 -49.11
C ASP A 409 -15.95 -27.45 -47.78
N ALA A 410 -17.18 -27.90 -47.50
CA ALA A 410 -17.85 -27.59 -46.24
C ALA A 410 -17.39 -28.56 -45.13
N PRO A 411 -17.10 -28.09 -43.91
CA PRO A 411 -16.56 -28.91 -42.81
C PRO A 411 -17.57 -29.96 -42.35
N THR A 412 -17.15 -31.23 -42.33
CA THR A 412 -17.95 -32.36 -41.82
C THR A 412 -17.51 -32.82 -40.44
N LYS A 413 -16.26 -32.56 -40.05
CA LYS A 413 -15.76 -32.81 -38.70
C LYS A 413 -14.87 -31.69 -38.20
N LYS A 414 -15.17 -31.20 -37.00
CA LYS A 414 -14.41 -30.15 -36.31
C LYS A 414 -13.90 -30.68 -34.98
N ILE A 415 -12.66 -30.36 -34.65
CA ILE A 415 -12.04 -30.68 -33.37
C ILE A 415 -11.59 -29.38 -32.72
N GLU A 416 -12.09 -29.13 -31.51
CA GLU A 416 -11.65 -28.04 -30.65
C GLU A 416 -11.04 -28.63 -29.38
N ILE A 417 -9.79 -28.31 -29.09
CA ILE A 417 -9.10 -28.73 -27.87
C ILE A 417 -8.95 -27.51 -26.95
N LYS A 418 -9.46 -27.63 -25.72
CA LYS A 418 -9.29 -26.65 -24.64
C LYS A 418 -8.45 -27.26 -23.54
N ILE A 419 -7.45 -26.51 -23.08
CA ILE A 419 -6.60 -26.87 -21.96
C ILE A 419 -6.87 -25.85 -20.85
N ASN A 420 -7.33 -26.34 -19.70
CA ASN A 420 -7.52 -25.54 -18.50
C ASN A 420 -6.56 -26.04 -17.42
N ASP A 421 -5.63 -25.19 -17.00
CA ASP A 421 -4.66 -25.49 -15.96
C ASP A 421 -4.97 -24.68 -14.70
N HIS A 422 -4.94 -25.35 -13.55
CA HIS A 422 -4.91 -24.71 -12.23
C HIS A 422 -3.55 -25.02 -11.61
N VAL A 423 -2.68 -24.01 -11.58
CA VAL A 423 -1.31 -24.12 -11.07
C VAL A 423 -1.19 -23.28 -9.82
N SER A 424 -0.46 -23.79 -8.84
CA SER A 424 -0.22 -23.11 -7.60
C SER A 424 1.04 -22.26 -7.69
N GLN A 425 0.93 -21.02 -7.23
CA GLN A 425 2.05 -20.14 -6.99
C GLN A 425 2.42 -20.23 -5.51
N THR A 426 3.45 -21.03 -5.22
CA THR A 426 3.96 -21.27 -3.86
C THR A 426 4.37 -19.97 -3.17
N SER A 427 3.96 -19.82 -1.91
CA SER A 427 4.55 -18.80 -1.03
C SER A 427 5.94 -19.23 -0.58
N ALA A 428 6.88 -18.29 -0.48
CA ALA A 428 8.23 -18.55 -0.03
C ALA A 428 8.57 -17.70 1.20
N ILE A 429 9.11 -18.33 2.24
CA ILE A 429 9.64 -17.70 3.44
C ILE A 429 11.08 -18.20 3.59
N ILE A 430 12.05 -17.31 3.39
CA ILE A 430 13.47 -17.68 3.34
C ILE A 430 14.27 -16.74 4.23
N SER A 431 15.08 -17.29 5.13
CA SER A 431 16.03 -16.53 5.96
C SER A 431 17.45 -17.08 5.82
N ARG A 432 18.45 -16.18 5.81
CA ARG A 432 19.86 -16.55 5.95
C ARG A 432 20.29 -16.89 7.37
N LYS A 433 19.42 -16.69 8.36
CA LYS A 433 19.55 -17.20 9.72
C LYS A 433 18.31 -18.01 10.07
N ASN A 434 17.54 -17.61 11.07
CA ASN A 434 16.45 -18.40 11.62
C ASN A 434 15.10 -17.93 11.07
N VAL A 435 14.17 -18.88 10.94
CA VAL A 435 12.76 -18.61 10.68
C VAL A 435 11.95 -19.00 11.93
N LYS A 436 11.22 -18.04 12.51
CA LYS A 436 10.27 -18.27 13.59
C LYS A 436 8.86 -17.90 13.15
N LEU A 437 7.97 -18.88 13.11
CA LEU A 437 6.56 -18.67 12.80
C LEU A 437 5.71 -19.08 14.02
N HIS A 438 4.87 -18.16 14.48
CA HIS A 438 4.02 -18.35 15.64
C HIS A 438 2.58 -17.92 15.35
N GLY A 439 1.64 -18.83 15.62
CA GLY A 439 0.20 -18.54 15.61
C GLY A 439 -0.40 -18.94 16.94
N GLN A 440 -1.00 -18.01 17.69
CA GLN A 440 -1.61 -18.32 18.98
C GLN A 440 -2.69 -19.42 18.86
N ASP A 441 -3.71 -19.19 18.05
CA ASP A 441 -4.85 -20.08 17.86
C ASP A 441 -4.58 -21.16 16.81
N GLY A 442 -3.67 -20.91 15.87
CA GLY A 442 -3.32 -21.88 14.83
C GLY A 442 -2.29 -21.37 13.83
N LEU A 443 -1.59 -22.31 13.19
CA LEU A 443 -0.62 -22.04 12.12
C LEU A 443 -0.84 -23.01 10.96
N GLU A 444 -1.15 -22.47 9.79
CA GLU A 444 -1.37 -23.23 8.56
C GLU A 444 -0.36 -22.83 7.49
N LEU A 445 0.39 -23.80 6.99
CA LEU A 445 1.27 -23.67 5.85
C LEU A 445 0.77 -24.59 4.75
N LYS A 446 0.27 -24.03 3.65
CA LYS A 446 -0.25 -24.79 2.51
C LYS A 446 0.55 -24.51 1.25
N ASN A 447 1.27 -25.52 0.76
CA ASN A 447 2.15 -25.39 -0.41
C ASN A 447 3.03 -24.13 -0.30
N ALA A 448 3.75 -24.09 0.81
CA ALA A 448 4.74 -23.08 1.12
C ALA A 448 6.15 -23.67 0.95
N ASN A 449 7.12 -22.80 0.68
CA ASN A 449 8.54 -23.11 0.72
C ASN A 449 9.17 -22.34 1.88
N VAL A 450 9.51 -23.03 2.97
CA VAL A 450 10.12 -22.44 4.16
C VAL A 450 11.57 -22.88 4.25
N GLN A 451 12.52 -21.94 4.19
CA GLN A 451 13.95 -22.25 4.23
C GLN A 451 14.69 -21.38 5.24
N ALA A 452 15.55 -22.01 6.03
CA ALA A 452 16.44 -21.34 6.97
C ALA A 452 17.87 -21.86 6.81
N TYR A 453 18.85 -20.97 6.88
CA TYR A 453 20.26 -21.33 6.96
C TYR A 453 20.73 -21.53 8.41
N GLY A 454 19.89 -21.17 9.39
CA GLY A 454 19.91 -21.63 10.77
C GLY A 454 18.70 -22.52 11.04
N ASP A 455 17.95 -22.20 12.10
CA ASP A 455 16.84 -23.01 12.60
C ASP A 455 15.47 -22.59 12.01
N ILE A 456 14.54 -23.53 11.94
CA ILE A 456 13.11 -23.26 11.74
C ILE A 456 12.36 -23.61 13.03
N LYS A 457 11.64 -22.64 13.59
CA LYS A 457 10.73 -22.86 14.72
C LYS A 457 9.30 -22.54 14.32
N LEU A 458 8.45 -23.56 14.32
CA LEU A 458 7.00 -23.42 14.20
C LEU A 458 6.36 -23.63 15.57
N SER A 459 5.48 -22.72 16.00
CA SER A 459 4.83 -22.83 17.31
C SER A 459 3.38 -22.38 17.28
N SER A 460 2.51 -23.10 17.97
CA SER A 460 1.12 -22.70 18.19
C SER A 460 0.58 -23.22 19.53
N GLU A 461 -0.31 -22.46 20.18
CA GLU A 461 -1.09 -22.98 21.31
C GLU A 461 -2.28 -23.82 20.83
N GLY A 462 -2.70 -23.63 19.57
CA GLY A 462 -3.63 -24.48 18.84
C GLY A 462 -2.93 -25.42 17.87
N ASP A 463 -3.57 -25.66 16.73
CA ASP A 463 -3.16 -26.71 15.80
C ASP A 463 -2.19 -26.17 14.74
N ILE A 464 -1.23 -27.02 14.33
CA ILE A 464 -0.33 -26.77 13.21
C ILE A 464 -0.72 -27.67 12.03
N HIS A 465 -1.00 -27.05 10.88
CA HIS A 465 -1.32 -27.74 9.63
C HIS A 465 -0.25 -27.49 8.57
N LEU A 466 0.43 -28.54 8.11
CA LEU A 466 1.43 -28.53 7.05
C LEU A 466 0.90 -29.33 5.87
N ASN A 467 0.28 -28.64 4.91
CA ASN A 467 -0.44 -29.24 3.80
C ASN A 467 0.24 -28.94 2.46
N GLY A 468 0.25 -29.89 1.53
CA GLY A 468 0.44 -29.56 0.12
C GLY A 468 -0.83 -29.01 -0.52
N SER A 469 -0.75 -28.68 -1.81
CA SER A 469 -1.87 -28.24 -2.64
C SER A 469 -2.08 -29.17 -3.82
N THR A 470 -3.34 -29.39 -4.18
CA THR A 470 -3.73 -30.11 -5.39
C THR A 470 -3.89 -29.12 -6.54
N GLU A 471 -3.11 -29.31 -7.58
CA GLU A 471 -3.20 -28.66 -8.88
C GLU A 471 -3.98 -29.55 -9.85
N THR A 472 -4.54 -28.98 -10.91
CA THR A 472 -5.30 -29.74 -11.91
C THR A 472 -4.95 -29.31 -13.32
N ASN A 473 -4.72 -30.27 -14.21
CA ASN A 473 -4.70 -30.06 -15.65
C ASN A 473 -5.94 -30.71 -16.25
N THR A 474 -6.76 -29.92 -16.93
CA THR A 474 -7.98 -30.38 -17.60
C THR A 474 -7.79 -30.23 -19.11
N THR A 475 -7.87 -31.33 -19.84
CA THR A 475 -7.95 -31.32 -21.31
C THR A 475 -9.39 -31.63 -21.73
N ILE A 476 -9.98 -30.76 -22.54
CA ILE A 476 -11.32 -30.92 -23.10
C ILE A 476 -11.19 -31.04 -24.62
N ASN A 477 -11.54 -32.20 -25.17
CA ASN A 477 -11.60 -32.46 -26.60
C ASN A 477 -13.07 -32.42 -27.04
N ASN A 478 -13.48 -31.35 -27.71
CA ASN A 478 -14.81 -31.22 -28.28
C ASN A 478 -14.75 -31.61 -29.76
N ILE A 479 -15.36 -32.73 -30.13
CA ILE A 479 -15.53 -33.13 -31.53
C ILE A 479 -16.95 -32.81 -31.95
N THR A 480 -17.11 -32.06 -33.03
CA THR A 480 -18.41 -31.79 -33.66
C THR A 480 -18.49 -32.49 -35.00
N TYR A 481 -19.54 -33.28 -35.20
CA TYR A 481 -19.87 -33.95 -36.45
C TYR A 481 -21.01 -33.22 -37.16
N ILE A 482 -20.82 -32.94 -38.45
CA ILE A 482 -21.79 -32.26 -39.32
C ILE A 482 -21.96 -33.10 -40.57
N ASN A 483 -22.97 -33.98 -40.59
CA ASN A 483 -23.25 -34.87 -41.72
C ASN A 483 -21.98 -35.59 -42.20
N HIS A 484 -21.23 -36.14 -41.24
CA HIS A 484 -19.93 -36.75 -41.48
C HIS A 484 -20.10 -38.18 -42.01
N ASN A 485 -19.29 -38.55 -43.01
CA ASN A 485 -19.28 -39.85 -43.68
C ASN A 485 -20.63 -40.28 -44.31
N ASP A 486 -20.66 -41.49 -44.86
CA ASP A 486 -21.82 -42.06 -45.56
C ASP A 486 -23.02 -42.31 -44.62
N ASP A 487 -22.79 -42.39 -43.31
CA ASP A 487 -23.82 -42.54 -42.27
C ASP A 487 -24.42 -41.20 -41.79
N MET A 488 -23.99 -40.08 -42.39
CA MET A 488 -24.46 -38.71 -42.10
C MET A 488 -24.43 -38.37 -40.60
N LYS A 489 -23.39 -38.81 -39.89
CA LYS A 489 -23.25 -38.59 -38.45
C LYS A 489 -23.35 -37.10 -38.09
N ARG A 490 -24.24 -36.75 -37.16
CA ARG A 490 -24.47 -35.37 -36.70
C ARG A 490 -24.60 -35.30 -35.18
N GLY A 491 -23.78 -34.47 -34.53
CA GLY A 491 -23.77 -34.33 -33.08
C GLY A 491 -22.38 -34.01 -32.54
N HIS A 492 -22.09 -34.41 -31.31
CA HIS A 492 -20.81 -34.19 -30.66
C HIS A 492 -20.27 -35.42 -29.90
N ASP A 493 -18.96 -35.42 -29.72
CA ASP A 493 -18.22 -36.32 -28.83
C ASP A 493 -17.25 -35.47 -28.02
N ASN A 494 -17.63 -35.20 -26.77
CA ASN A 494 -16.85 -34.36 -25.86
C ASN A 494 -16.17 -35.25 -24.82
N VAL A 495 -14.84 -35.22 -24.78
CA VAL A 495 -14.04 -35.94 -23.79
C VAL A 495 -13.31 -34.94 -22.92
N LYS A 496 -13.57 -34.95 -21.61
CA LYS A 496 -12.87 -34.15 -20.61
C LYS A 496 -12.01 -35.05 -19.73
N ILE A 497 -10.70 -34.86 -19.76
CA ILE A 497 -9.74 -35.53 -18.89
C ILE A 497 -9.27 -34.53 -17.85
N VAL A 498 -9.37 -34.88 -16.56
CA VAL A 498 -8.85 -34.09 -15.44
C VAL A 498 -7.75 -34.90 -14.76
N THR A 499 -6.53 -34.39 -14.79
CA THR A 499 -5.37 -34.99 -14.11
C THR A 499 -4.98 -34.10 -12.94
N GLU A 500 -4.97 -34.66 -11.73
CA GLU A 500 -4.47 -33.98 -10.55
C GLU A 500 -2.94 -34.06 -10.48
N ARG A 501 -2.32 -32.96 -10.03
CA ARG A 501 -0.90 -32.90 -9.65
C ARG A 501 -0.82 -32.43 -8.21
N PHE A 502 0.18 -32.90 -7.48
CA PHE A 502 0.36 -32.52 -6.09
C PHE A 502 1.63 -31.67 -5.92
N SER A 503 1.47 -30.50 -5.31
CA SER A 503 2.57 -29.62 -4.94
C SER A 503 2.76 -29.65 -3.42
N PRO A 504 3.84 -30.27 -2.91
CA PRO A 504 4.05 -30.43 -1.48
C PRO A 504 4.47 -29.12 -0.83
N ILE A 505 4.25 -29.01 0.50
CA ILE A 505 5.03 -28.05 1.29
C ILE A 505 6.50 -28.50 1.31
N ASN A 506 7.43 -27.55 1.11
CA ASN A 506 8.87 -27.79 1.18
C ASN A 506 9.44 -27.02 2.37
N MET A 507 10.12 -27.72 3.28
CA MET A 507 10.72 -27.14 4.46
C MET A 507 12.17 -27.63 4.60
N LYS A 508 13.12 -26.70 4.66
CA LYS A 508 14.54 -27.03 4.78
C LYS A 508 15.26 -26.12 5.78
N ALA A 509 15.93 -26.71 6.77
CA ALA A 509 16.84 -26.01 7.67
C ALA A 509 18.26 -26.58 7.59
N ARG A 510 19.27 -25.73 7.73
CA ARG A 510 20.65 -26.18 8.01
C ARG A 510 20.90 -26.42 9.51
N GLY A 511 20.09 -25.83 10.37
CA GLY A 511 20.05 -26.12 11.79
C GLY A 511 18.91 -27.10 12.12
N ASP A 512 18.22 -26.83 13.22
CA ASP A 512 17.12 -27.63 13.73
C ASP A 512 15.78 -27.20 13.15
N ILE A 513 14.84 -28.14 13.05
CA ILE A 513 13.42 -27.88 12.79
C ILE A 513 12.63 -28.29 14.03
N ASN A 514 12.05 -27.31 14.70
CA ASN A 514 11.27 -27.50 15.91
C ASN A 514 9.80 -27.14 15.66
N ILE A 515 8.90 -28.10 15.78
CA ILE A 515 7.44 -27.92 15.62
C ILE A 515 6.76 -28.17 16.96
N GLN A 516 6.15 -27.13 17.54
CA GLN A 516 5.46 -27.20 18.83
C GLN A 516 3.97 -26.82 18.69
N SER A 517 3.06 -27.68 19.11
CA SER A 517 1.62 -27.46 18.89
C SER A 517 0.73 -28.10 19.97
N LYS A 518 -0.58 -27.83 19.89
CA LYS A 518 -1.59 -28.70 20.48
C LYS A 518 -1.71 -29.99 19.66
N ASN A 519 -2.13 -29.91 18.40
CA ASN A 519 -2.10 -31.02 17.46
C ASN A 519 -1.27 -30.65 16.22
N THR A 520 -0.61 -31.63 15.62
CA THR A 520 0.16 -31.45 14.38
C THR A 520 -0.42 -32.31 13.27
N HIS A 521 -0.79 -31.69 12.16
CA HIS A 521 -1.26 -32.35 10.95
C HIS A 521 -0.29 -32.10 9.81
N ILE A 522 0.29 -33.16 9.24
CA ILE A 522 1.22 -33.09 8.13
C ILE A 522 0.65 -33.93 6.99
N HIS A 523 0.35 -33.30 5.87
CA HIS A 523 -0.21 -33.97 4.69
C HIS A 523 0.52 -33.53 3.42
N GLY A 524 1.35 -34.44 2.88
CA GLY A 524 2.12 -34.20 1.67
C GLY A 524 3.15 -33.08 1.82
N ALA A 525 4.10 -33.31 2.73
CA ALA A 525 5.21 -32.44 3.05
C ALA A 525 6.56 -33.08 2.70
N LYS A 526 7.53 -32.23 2.35
CA LYS A 526 8.95 -32.56 2.26
C LYS A 526 9.68 -31.72 3.31
N ILE A 527 10.12 -32.35 4.39
CA ILE A 527 10.79 -31.69 5.53
C ILE A 527 12.19 -32.29 5.66
N ALA A 528 13.21 -31.44 5.69
CA ALA A 528 14.61 -31.85 5.83
C ALA A 528 15.37 -30.90 6.77
N SER A 529 15.97 -31.47 7.81
CA SER A 529 16.89 -30.78 8.72
C SER A 529 18.29 -31.36 8.57
N GLU A 530 19.33 -30.52 8.60
CA GLU A 530 20.71 -30.98 8.77
C GLU A 530 21.05 -31.18 10.28
N GLY A 531 20.31 -30.52 11.18
CA GLY A 531 20.27 -30.79 12.62
C GLY A 531 19.13 -31.73 13.05
N GLU A 532 18.50 -31.45 14.19
CA GLU A 532 17.38 -32.23 14.73
C GLU A 532 16.03 -31.82 14.11
N LEU A 533 15.18 -32.78 13.79
CA LEU A 533 13.76 -32.57 13.51
C LEU A 533 12.93 -33.04 14.70
N SER A 534 12.32 -32.11 15.43
CA SER A 534 11.49 -32.36 16.59
C SER A 534 10.02 -31.94 16.35
N ILE A 535 9.10 -32.83 16.70
CA ILE A 535 7.64 -32.59 16.65
C ILE A 535 7.09 -32.86 18.06
N ASP A 536 6.79 -31.78 18.78
CA ASP A 536 6.23 -31.79 20.14
C ASP A 536 4.77 -31.31 20.09
N ALA A 537 3.84 -32.25 20.01
CA ALA A 537 2.41 -31.98 20.10
C ALA A 537 1.89 -32.43 21.46
N LYS A 538 1.12 -31.57 22.14
CA LYS A 538 0.47 -31.93 23.42
C LYS A 538 -0.63 -32.98 23.25
N GLY A 539 -1.25 -33.02 22.08
CA GLY A 539 -2.27 -33.96 21.65
C GLY A 539 -1.73 -34.90 20.57
N ASP A 540 -2.36 -34.90 19.40
CA ASP A 540 -2.08 -35.88 18.36
C ASP A 540 -1.10 -35.37 17.29
N VAL A 541 -0.34 -36.30 16.71
CA VAL A 541 0.48 -36.09 15.50
C VAL A 541 -0.06 -36.96 14.36
N TYR A 542 -0.59 -36.33 13.32
CA TYR A 542 -1.12 -36.98 12.13
C TYR A 542 -0.16 -36.77 10.95
N ILE A 543 0.39 -37.85 10.39
CA ILE A 543 1.26 -37.81 9.21
C ILE A 543 0.61 -38.64 8.11
N GLY A 544 0.18 -37.97 7.04
CA GLY A 544 -0.53 -38.55 5.91
C GLY A 544 0.19 -38.35 4.57
N VAL A 545 -0.17 -39.21 3.61
CA VAL A 545 0.31 -39.14 2.22
C VAL A 545 -0.75 -38.54 1.31
N ALA A 546 -0.33 -37.82 0.28
CA ALA A 546 -1.22 -37.31 -0.75
C ALA A 546 -1.39 -38.33 -1.90
N SER A 547 -2.61 -38.49 -2.39
CA SER A 547 -2.95 -39.32 -3.56
C SER A 547 -3.39 -38.43 -4.73
N MET A 548 -3.04 -38.79 -5.97
CA MET A 548 -3.47 -38.08 -7.18
C MET A 548 -4.45 -38.93 -7.98
N LEU A 549 -5.46 -38.29 -8.58
CA LEU A 549 -6.44 -38.96 -9.45
C LEU A 549 -6.35 -38.45 -10.89
N THR A 550 -6.62 -39.35 -11.83
CA THR A 550 -6.94 -39.01 -13.22
C THR A 550 -8.37 -39.46 -13.51
N SER A 551 -9.23 -38.53 -13.89
CA SER A 551 -10.64 -38.77 -14.19
C SER A 551 -10.94 -38.46 -15.64
N GLU A 552 -11.74 -39.30 -16.29
CA GLU A 552 -12.20 -39.11 -17.67
C GLU A 552 -13.72 -39.02 -17.71
N PHE A 553 -14.24 -37.92 -18.26
CA PHE A 553 -15.67 -37.69 -18.46
C PHE A 553 -15.98 -37.69 -19.95
N LYS A 554 -16.95 -38.51 -20.37
CA LYS A 554 -17.39 -38.62 -21.77
C LYS A 554 -18.85 -38.18 -21.90
N ASP A 555 -19.09 -37.21 -22.79
CA ASP A 555 -20.41 -36.72 -23.16
C ASP A 555 -20.60 -36.84 -24.68
N ILE A 556 -21.27 -37.93 -25.06
CA ILE A 556 -21.41 -38.35 -26.45
C ILE A 556 -22.90 -38.32 -26.81
N ASP A 557 -23.24 -37.49 -27.80
CA ASP A 557 -24.60 -37.33 -28.33
C ASP A 557 -24.54 -37.10 -29.84
N TYR A 558 -24.97 -38.08 -30.62
CA TYR A 558 -25.07 -37.94 -32.07
C TYR A 558 -26.16 -38.83 -32.68
N ASN A 559 -26.62 -38.42 -33.86
CA ASN A 559 -27.55 -39.14 -34.72
C ASN A 559 -26.86 -39.59 -36.01
N GLN A 560 -27.28 -40.71 -36.57
CA GLN A 560 -26.82 -41.27 -37.85
C GLN A 560 -28.03 -41.68 -38.70
N TRP A 561 -27.92 -41.65 -40.03
CA TRP A 561 -29.00 -42.04 -40.93
C TRP A 561 -29.17 -43.56 -40.94
N GLY A 562 -30.37 -44.05 -40.61
CA GLY A 562 -30.68 -45.50 -40.54
C GLY A 562 -30.49 -46.18 -39.17
N GLY A 563 -30.13 -45.45 -38.11
CA GLY A 563 -29.93 -46.00 -36.76
C GLY A 563 -30.65 -45.22 -35.63
N LEU A 564 -30.83 -45.88 -34.47
CA LEU A 564 -31.37 -45.31 -33.22
C LEU A 564 -30.42 -44.26 -32.61
N MET A 565 -30.98 -43.22 -31.99
CA MET A 565 -30.25 -42.17 -31.25
C MET A 565 -29.36 -42.79 -30.17
N VAL A 566 -28.04 -42.53 -30.22
CA VAL A 566 -27.08 -43.03 -29.23
C VAL A 566 -26.76 -41.91 -28.25
N ARG A 567 -27.26 -42.03 -27.02
CA ARG A 567 -26.94 -41.12 -25.91
C ARG A 567 -26.19 -41.87 -24.83
N LYS A 568 -24.90 -41.58 -24.63
CA LYS A 568 -24.08 -42.23 -23.60
C LYS A 568 -23.42 -41.17 -22.71
N LYS A 569 -23.81 -41.18 -21.43
CA LYS A 569 -23.21 -40.33 -20.39
C LYS A 569 -22.55 -41.25 -19.36
N THR A 570 -21.23 -41.33 -19.37
CA THR A 570 -20.44 -42.14 -18.42
C THR A 570 -19.59 -41.21 -17.57
N ARG A 571 -19.69 -41.38 -16.24
CA ARG A 571 -18.93 -40.65 -15.21
C ARG A 571 -17.68 -41.41 -14.83
#